data_AF-A0A1H0EAG4-F1
#
_entry.id   AF-A0A1H0EAG4-F1
#
_cell.length_a   1.000
_cell.length_b   1.000
_cell.length_c   1.000
_cell.angle_alpha   90.00
_cell.angle_beta   90.00
_cell.angle_gamma   90.00
#
_symmetry.space_group_name_H-M   'P 1'
#
loop_
_entity.id
_entity.type
_entity.pdbx_description
1 polymer ?
#
loop_
_entity_poly.entity_id
_entity_poly.type
_entity_poly.pdbx_seq_one_letter_code
_entity_poly.pdbx_strand_id
1 'polypeptide(L)'
;MIKLELFNGKKTYMFPNGEVATPERIKQQFPAVEVFPHVLEVNGNVCQAVQELAAMRSSYGIDDALTDAQALEAMQKMINSPPPAPEPSAQERIAAALEFQNLINM
;
A
#
# COMPACT_ATOMS: atom_id res chain seq x y z
N MET A 1 -0.93 10.70 0.49
CA MET A 1 -0.91 9.52 1.39
C MET A 1 -1.97 8.57 0.87
N ILE A 2 -1.61 7.30 0.68
CA ILE A 2 -2.54 6.28 0.22
C ILE A 2 -3.43 5.89 1.39
N LYS A 3 -4.74 5.84 1.14
CA LYS A 3 -5.74 5.41 2.09
C LYS A 3 -6.34 4.09 1.62
N LEU A 4 -6.38 3.10 2.50
CA LEU A 4 -7.12 1.86 2.28
C LEU A 4 -8.48 1.96 2.96
N GLU A 5 -9.55 1.63 2.23
CA GLU A 5 -10.87 1.52 2.81
C GLU A 5 -11.67 0.36 2.21
N LEU A 6 -12.50 -0.29 3.03
CA LEU A 6 -13.41 -1.31 2.54
C LEU A 6 -14.49 -0.68 1.65
N PHE A 7 -14.76 -1.32 0.52
CA PHE A 7 -15.88 -0.98 -0.32
C PHE A 7 -17.19 -1.21 0.43
N ASN A 8 -17.95 -0.13 0.64
CA ASN A 8 -19.23 -0.15 1.37
C ASN A 8 -20.41 0.34 0.51
N GLY A 9 -20.16 0.64 -0.77
CA GLY A 9 -21.18 1.08 -1.72
C GLY A 9 -21.77 2.47 -1.48
N LYS A 10 -21.15 3.34 -0.67
CA LYS A 10 -21.71 4.66 -0.32
C LYS A 10 -20.99 5.85 -0.94
N LYS A 11 -19.67 5.76 -1.09
CA LYS A 11 -18.84 6.90 -1.53
C LYS A 11 -18.56 6.84 -3.02
N THR A 12 -18.40 8.01 -3.61
CA THR A 12 -18.02 8.21 -5.00
C THR A 12 -16.57 8.67 -5.08
N TYR A 13 -15.84 8.13 -6.05
CA TYR A 13 -14.44 8.45 -6.32
C TYR A 13 -14.25 8.90 -7.78
N MET A 14 -13.00 9.09 -8.16
CA MET A 14 -12.56 9.24 -9.55
C MET A 14 -11.62 8.07 -9.89
N PHE A 15 -11.78 7.45 -11.04
CA PHE A 15 -10.79 6.49 -11.56
C PHE A 15 -9.54 7.22 -12.06
N PRO A 16 -8.39 6.54 -12.23
CA PRO A 16 -7.16 7.18 -12.69
C PRO A 16 -7.27 7.82 -14.09
N ASN A 17 -8.22 7.37 -14.90
CA ASN A 17 -8.53 7.94 -16.21
C ASN A 17 -9.43 9.19 -16.15
N GLY A 18 -9.82 9.66 -14.96
CA GLY A 18 -10.69 10.82 -14.75
C GLY A 18 -12.19 10.53 -14.77
N GLU A 19 -12.62 9.30 -15.05
CA GLU A 19 -14.04 8.94 -14.98
C GLU A 19 -14.54 8.92 -13.54
N VAL A 20 -15.82 9.28 -13.34
CA VAL A 20 -16.46 9.20 -12.02
C VAL A 20 -16.69 7.74 -11.64
N ALA A 21 -16.11 7.33 -10.51
CA ALA A 21 -16.24 6.00 -9.94
C ALA A 21 -17.38 5.99 -8.90
N THR A 22 -18.62 5.95 -9.37
CA THR A 22 -19.79 5.73 -8.49
C THR A 22 -19.80 4.29 -7.97
N PRO A 23 -20.50 4.00 -6.86
CA PRO A 23 -20.69 2.62 -6.39
C PRO A 23 -21.23 1.67 -7.46
N GLU A 24 -22.19 2.12 -8.27
CA GLU A 24 -22.75 1.32 -9.38
C GLU A 24 -21.70 1.04 -10.45
N ARG A 25 -20.86 2.03 -10.78
CA ARG A 25 -19.80 1.87 -11.76
C ARG A 25 -18.71 0.92 -11.27
N ILE A 26 -18.34 1.00 -9.99
CA ILE A 26 -17.39 0.07 -9.37
C ILE A 26 -17.96 -1.35 -9.41
N LYS A 27 -19.21 -1.56 -9.02
CA LYS A 27 -19.87 -2.88 -9.11
C LYS A 27 -19.93 -3.42 -10.54
N GLN A 28 -20.16 -2.56 -11.53
CA GLN A 28 -20.20 -2.97 -12.93
C GLN A 28 -18.84 -3.46 -13.44
N GLN A 29 -17.75 -2.77 -13.06
CA GLN A 29 -16.39 -3.13 -13.49
C GLN A 29 -15.78 -4.26 -12.64
N PHE A 30 -16.15 -4.32 -11.36
CA PHE A 30 -15.62 -5.24 -10.37
C PHE A 30 -16.78 -5.95 -9.65
N PRO A 31 -17.54 -6.84 -10.31
CA PRO A 31 -18.73 -7.46 -9.73
C PRO A 31 -18.46 -8.29 -8.47
N ALA A 32 -17.21 -8.74 -8.29
CA ALA A 32 -16.78 -9.48 -7.10
C ALA A 32 -16.93 -8.67 -5.79
N VAL A 33 -17.01 -7.34 -5.84
CA VAL A 33 -17.25 -6.49 -4.65
C VAL A 33 -18.61 -6.76 -3.98
N GLU A 34 -19.54 -7.41 -4.67
CA GLU A 34 -20.85 -7.80 -4.11
C GLU A 34 -20.81 -9.17 -3.42
N VAL A 35 -19.74 -9.94 -3.62
CA VAL A 35 -19.62 -11.31 -3.11
C VAL A 35 -18.54 -11.41 -2.03
N PHE A 36 -17.43 -10.69 -2.21
CA PHE A 36 -16.28 -10.73 -1.32
C PHE A 36 -15.91 -9.33 -0.83
N PRO A 37 -15.34 -9.19 0.38
CA PRO A 37 -14.83 -7.92 0.86
C PRO A 37 -13.71 -7.42 -0.06
N HIS A 38 -13.86 -6.20 -0.58
CA HIS A 38 -12.83 -5.55 -1.38
C HIS A 38 -12.37 -4.27 -0.70
N VAL A 39 -11.07 -4.00 -0.85
CA VAL A 39 -10.40 -2.78 -0.43
C VAL A 39 -10.24 -1.87 -1.64
N LEU A 40 -10.55 -0.60 -1.44
CA LEU A 40 -10.23 0.48 -2.36
C LEU A 40 -8.92 1.12 -1.92
N GLU A 41 -7.97 1.22 -2.84
CA GLU A 41 -6.78 2.04 -2.67
C GLU A 41 -7.08 3.46 -3.16
N VAL A 42 -7.06 4.44 -2.27
CA VAL A 42 -7.48 5.81 -2.56
C VAL A 42 -6.35 6.80 -2.31
N ASN A 43 -6.05 7.64 -3.29
CA ASN A 43 -5.13 8.76 -3.17
C ASN A 43 -5.87 10.08 -3.46
N GLY A 44 -6.15 10.85 -2.41
CA GLY A 44 -7.06 11.99 -2.50
C GLY A 44 -8.49 11.54 -2.82
N ASN A 45 -8.99 11.88 -4.02
CA ASN A 45 -10.28 11.41 -4.53
C ASN A 45 -10.13 10.29 -5.59
N VAL A 46 -8.90 9.88 -5.90
CA VAL A 46 -8.63 8.89 -6.95
C VAL A 46 -8.66 7.49 -6.35
N CYS A 47 -9.58 6.65 -6.81
CA CYS A 47 -9.58 5.20 -6.55
C CYS A 47 -8.57 4.55 -7.52
N GLN A 48 -7.38 4.25 -7.02
CA GLN A 48 -6.26 3.71 -7.81
C GLN A 48 -6.40 2.21 -8.06
N ALA A 49 -6.97 1.47 -7.11
CA ALA A 49 -7.17 0.03 -7.23
C ALA A 49 -8.42 -0.44 -6.47
N VAL A 50 -8.98 -1.55 -6.95
CA VAL A 50 -10.05 -2.32 -6.30
C VAL A 50 -9.52 -3.74 -6.15
N GLN A 51 -9.27 -4.18 -4.93
CA GLN A 51 -8.59 -5.45 -4.65
C GLN A 51 -9.34 -6.26 -3.60
N GLU A 52 -9.32 -7.58 -3.70
CA GLU A 52 -9.96 -8.46 -2.71
C GLU A 52 -9.14 -8.48 -1.40
N LEU A 53 -9.82 -8.43 -0.25
CA LEU A 53 -9.19 -8.28 1.06
C LEU A 53 -8.29 -9.45 1.44
N ALA A 54 -8.72 -10.70 1.25
CA ALA A 54 -7.94 -11.87 1.61
C ALA A 54 -6.66 -11.98 0.75
N ALA A 55 -6.74 -11.67 -0.54
CA ALA A 55 -5.60 -11.60 -1.44
C ALA A 55 -4.61 -10.51 -1.01
N MET A 56 -5.09 -9.35 -0.57
CA MET A 56 -4.23 -8.32 0.00
C MET A 56 -3.58 -8.80 1.31
N ARG A 57 -4.35 -9.40 2.23
CA ARG A 57 -3.79 -9.95 3.48
C ARG A 57 -2.66 -10.93 3.21
N SER A 58 -2.87 -11.88 2.29
CA SER A 58 -1.83 -12.82 1.87
C SER A 58 -0.61 -12.12 1.28
N SER A 59 -0.80 -11.12 0.41
CA SER A 59 0.29 -10.40 -0.26
C SER A 59 1.16 -9.58 0.71
N TYR A 60 0.54 -9.03 1.75
CA TYR A 60 1.22 -8.22 2.77
C TYR A 60 1.64 -9.03 4.01
N GLY A 61 1.39 -10.34 4.04
CA GLY A 61 1.69 -11.20 5.19
C GLY A 61 0.91 -10.84 6.45
N ILE A 62 -0.34 -10.39 6.29
CA ILE A 62 -1.23 -10.01 7.39
C ILE A 62 -1.93 -11.25 7.94
N ASP A 63 -1.91 -11.39 9.26
CA ASP A 63 -2.55 -12.49 9.97
C ASP A 63 -4.08 -12.49 9.78
N ASP A 64 -4.64 -13.65 9.45
CA ASP A 64 -6.08 -13.87 9.30
C ASP A 64 -6.84 -13.68 10.61
N ALA A 65 -6.18 -13.81 11.77
CA ALA A 65 -6.77 -13.55 13.07
C ALA A 65 -7.09 -12.06 13.32
N LEU A 66 -6.53 -11.14 12.54
CA LEU A 66 -6.80 -9.72 12.68
C LEU A 66 -8.19 -9.35 12.15
N THR A 67 -8.84 -8.41 12.84
CA THR A 67 -10.06 -7.79 12.30
C THR A 67 -9.75 -7.00 11.04
N ASP A 68 -10.75 -6.79 10.17
CA ASP A 68 -10.54 -6.04 8.93
C ASP A 68 -9.97 -4.65 9.17
N ALA A 69 -10.44 -3.94 10.21
CA ALA A 69 -9.93 -2.62 10.55
C ALA A 69 -8.43 -2.65 10.91
N GLN A 70 -8.00 -3.64 11.70
CA GLN A 70 -6.59 -3.82 12.06
C GLN A 70 -5.74 -4.23 10.86
N ALA A 71 -6.27 -5.12 10.02
CA ALA A 71 -5.60 -5.53 8.78
C ALA A 71 -5.38 -4.33 7.85
N LEU A 72 -6.41 -3.50 7.63
CA LEU A 72 -6.30 -2.30 6.82
C LEU A 72 -5.29 -1.29 7.39
N GLU A 73 -5.28 -1.09 8.71
CA GLU A 73 -4.31 -0.20 9.35
C GLU A 73 -2.86 -0.70 9.15
N ALA A 74 -2.62 -1.98 9.37
CA ALA A 74 -1.32 -2.60 9.17
C ALA A 74 -0.83 -2.47 7.71
N MET A 75 -1.69 -2.81 6.75
CA MET A 75 -1.37 -2.68 5.32
C MET A 75 -1.12 -1.22 4.94
N GLN A 76 -1.96 -0.28 5.41
CA GLN A 76 -1.80 1.14 5.11
C GLN A 76 -0.48 1.69 5.67
N LYS A 77 -0.06 1.22 6.85
CA LYS A 77 1.25 1.57 7.41
C LYS A 77 2.39 1.07 6.54
N MET A 78 2.31 -0.17 6.03
CA MET A 78 3.33 -0.73 5.14
C MET A 78 3.40 0.05 3.81
N ILE A 79 2.26 0.36 3.20
CA ILE A 79 2.19 1.08 1.92
C ILE A 79 2.75 2.50 2.03
N ASN A 80 2.49 3.20 3.14
CA ASN A 80 2.95 4.57 3.34
C ASN A 80 4.31 4.65 4.04
N SER A 81 4.94 3.53 4.39
CA SER A 81 6.29 3.56 4.95
C SER A 81 7.30 3.96 3.87
N PRO A 82 8.31 4.79 4.20
CA PRO A 82 9.36 5.11 3.25
C PRO A 82 10.04 3.80 2.81
N PRO A 83 10.47 3.69 1.54
CA PRO A 83 11.24 2.55 1.10
C PRO A 83 12.47 2.39 2.00
N PRO A 84 12.93 1.16 2.26
CA PRO A 84 14.14 0.93 3.02
C PRO A 84 15.29 1.72 2.39
N ALA A 85 16.15 2.28 3.24
CA ALA A 85 17.32 3.00 2.75
C ALA A 85 18.11 2.09 1.81
N PRO A 86 18.61 2.60 0.68
CA PRO A 86 19.41 1.80 -0.21
C PRO A 86 20.59 1.23 0.56
N GLU A 87 20.92 -0.03 0.28
CA GLU A 87 22.14 -0.60 0.85
C GLU A 87 23.35 0.24 0.40
N PRO A 88 24.32 0.52 1.30
CA PRO A 88 25.51 1.27 0.93
C PRO A 88 26.19 0.57 -0.24
N SER A 89 26.53 1.33 -1.28
CA SER A 89 27.27 0.81 -2.43
C SER A 89 28.64 0.25 -2.01
N ALA A 90 29.26 -0.55 -2.87
CA ALA A 90 30.60 -1.06 -2.61
C ALA A 90 31.61 0.10 -2.41
N GLN A 91 31.48 1.18 -3.18
CA GLN A 91 32.31 2.37 -3.07
C GLN A 91 32.13 3.08 -1.73
N GLU A 92 30.89 3.25 -1.26
CA GLU A 92 30.60 3.85 0.06
C GLU A 92 31.13 2.98 1.20
N ARG A 93 31.04 1.65 1.07
CA ARG A 93 31.65 0.72 2.04
C ARG A 93 33.18 0.82 2.07
N ILE A 94 33.83 0.98 0.91
CA ILE A 94 35.29 1.16 0.81
C ILE A 94 35.72 2.52 1.37
N ALA A 95 34.99 3.60 1.03
CA ALA A 95 35.27 4.93 1.54
C ALA A 95 35.17 4.99 3.07
N ALA A 96 34.09 4.45 3.65
CA ALA A 96 33.93 4.36 5.10
C ALA A 96 35.05 3.54 5.78
N ALA A 97 35.52 2.46 5.15
CA ALA A 97 36.64 1.67 5.67
C ALA A 97 37.96 2.45 5.64
N LEU A 98 38.24 3.20 4.56
CA LEU A 98 39.43 4.03 4.44
C LEU A 98 39.39 5.23 5.41
N GLU A 99 38.23 5.85 5.59
CA GLU A 99 38.03 6.92 6.58
C GLU A 99 38.27 6.41 8.01
N PHE A 100 37.74 5.24 8.34
CA PHE A 100 37.97 4.61 9.64
C PHE A 100 39.43 4.24 9.87
N GLN A 101 40.11 3.72 8.84
CA GLN A 101 41.54 3.42 8.89
C GLN A 101 42.36 4.69 9.13
N ASN A 102 42.05 5.79 8.44
CA ASN A 102 42.72 7.07 8.61
C ASN A 102 42.51 7.65 10.01
N LEU A 103 41.33 7.45 10.62
CA LEU A 103 41.02 7.91 11.96
C LEU A 103 41.79 7.14 13.05
N ILE A 104 42.01 5.82 12.87
CA ILE A 104 42.80 4.99 13.80
C ILE A 104 44.30 5.29 13.71
N ASN A 105 44.75 5.70 12.53
CA ASN A 105 46.16 6.00 12.26
C ASN A 105 46.56 7.46 12.54
N MET A 106 45.63 8.29 13.05
CA MET A 106 45.89 9.63 13.59
C MET A 106 46.34 9.57 15.05
#